data_AF-H0A285-F1
#
_entry.id   AF-H0A285-F1
#
_cell.length_a   1.000
_cell.length_b   1.000
_cell.length_c   1.000
_cell.angle_alpha   90.00
_cell.angle_beta   90.00
_cell.angle_gamma   90.00
#
_symmetry.space_group_name_H-M   'P 1'
#
loop_
_entity.id
_entity.type
_entity.pdbx_description
1 polymer ?
#
loop_
_entity_poly.entity_id
_entity_poly.type
_entity_poly.pdbx_seq_one_letter_code
_entity_poly.pdbx_strand_id
1 'polypeptide(L)'
;MPHSLHLDSPLAGVAAYDLTTATGLALLRRFDAQFHRLPPAARADAVRSLALVLPLASRGEGLLVLPGGALAWRQGESALVADSSSSVGVTTSAPALRRAAAVQSGTFFIHHTKNGLQMGQKAVFPAQSVTLTQRASLYADILPGLAGWRGPALIHWHQHGAAVWEMVPAPPPLALAVSLTGEVLQPGSALPRFLWAAGGGEEIYQHLSSGLSAHLDEWLASEISDALRFALIAHWTDGEDSLASRLADGLASLPSAFAADPSAPAGMETLADWPDAMPMLGGDRFLLGLSAAEAGEAWTGSLPRQALEVWRDLLPPGSALISERRGSAVAALDTLAADRLGRGSARSLAVLAPLAAEVRPGDLLHLVERVALRLGAPVLLAVPAWGLFHQHDPEGFRAAGNGPAFGLGAGLECFEPAE
;
A
#
# COMPACT_ATOMS: atom_id res chain seq x y z
N MET A 1 52.01 -8.09 -5.62
CA MET A 1 52.02 -6.72 -5.06
C MET A 1 50.73 -6.05 -5.49
N PRO A 2 49.63 -6.13 -4.72
CA PRO A 2 48.46 -5.33 -5.01
C PRO A 2 48.71 -3.92 -4.49
N HIS A 3 48.70 -2.94 -5.39
CA HIS A 3 48.64 -1.53 -5.00
C HIS A 3 47.28 -1.27 -4.36
N SER A 4 47.26 -1.31 -3.03
CA SER A 4 46.24 -0.66 -2.21
C SER A 4 46.30 0.84 -2.48
N LEU A 5 45.49 1.29 -3.44
CA LEU A 5 45.04 2.68 -3.49
C LEU A 5 44.09 2.88 -2.30
N HIS A 6 44.67 3.05 -1.11
CA HIS A 6 44.03 3.84 -0.07
C HIS A 6 43.94 5.26 -0.62
N LEU A 7 42.85 5.53 -1.32
CA LEU A 7 42.38 6.89 -1.47
C LEU A 7 42.02 7.34 -0.06
N ASP A 8 42.94 8.06 0.58
CA ASP A 8 42.64 9.01 1.65
C ASP A 8 41.70 10.08 1.09
N SER A 9 40.46 9.65 0.83
CA SER A 9 39.39 10.53 0.44
C SER A 9 38.85 11.12 1.74
N PRO A 10 38.70 12.45 1.85
CA PRO A 10 38.06 13.11 3.00
C PRO A 10 36.57 12.74 3.17
N LEU A 11 36.08 11.77 2.40
CA LEU A 11 34.75 11.18 2.41
C LEU A 11 34.73 9.77 3.04
N ALA A 12 35.90 9.21 3.40
CA ALA A 12 36.02 7.93 4.09
C ALA A 12 35.52 8.06 5.54
N GLY A 13 34.21 8.06 5.71
CA GLY A 13 33.55 8.15 7.02
C GLY A 13 32.17 8.80 7.02
N VAL A 14 31.72 9.39 5.90
CA VAL A 14 30.37 9.94 5.79
C VAL A 14 29.42 8.86 5.29
N ALA A 15 28.51 8.39 6.17
CA ALA A 15 27.55 7.33 5.83
C ALA A 15 26.48 7.77 4.83
N ALA A 16 26.12 9.06 4.79
CA ALA A 16 25.24 9.68 3.79
C ALA A 16 25.44 11.21 3.76
N TYR A 17 25.22 11.84 2.61
CA TYR A 17 25.25 13.30 2.44
C TYR A 17 23.85 13.84 2.69
N ASP A 18 23.67 14.58 3.78
CA ASP A 18 22.37 15.16 4.11
C ASP A 18 22.15 16.49 3.41
N LEU A 19 21.38 16.47 2.32
CA LEU A 19 21.12 17.64 1.48
C LEU A 19 20.14 18.63 2.14
N THR A 20 19.54 18.28 3.28
CA THR A 20 18.80 19.25 4.11
C THR A 20 19.73 20.24 4.82
N THR A 21 21.04 19.98 4.81
CA THR A 21 22.06 20.79 5.47
C THR A 21 23.01 21.46 4.49
N ALA A 22 23.49 22.65 4.84
CA ALA A 22 24.52 23.35 4.06
C ALA A 22 25.81 22.53 3.93
N THR A 23 26.15 21.73 4.95
CA THR A 23 27.33 20.85 4.94
C THR A 23 27.19 19.72 3.93
N GLY A 24 26.04 19.05 3.86
CA GLY A 24 25.81 17.98 2.88
C GLY A 24 25.84 18.51 1.45
N LEU A 25 25.24 19.68 1.19
CA LEU A 25 25.33 20.34 -0.12
C LEU A 25 26.78 20.70 -0.49
N ALA A 26 27.57 21.22 0.45
CA ALA A 26 28.98 21.52 0.20
C ALA A 26 29.81 20.26 -0.11
N LEU A 27 29.51 19.15 0.56
CA LEU A 27 30.14 17.86 0.28
C LEU A 27 29.75 17.32 -1.10
N LEU A 28 28.48 17.47 -1.51
CA LEU A 28 28.02 17.09 -2.84
C LEU A 28 28.69 17.93 -3.95
N ARG A 29 28.79 19.25 -3.77
CA ARG A 29 29.55 20.16 -4.67
C ARG A 29 31.02 19.74 -4.81
N ARG A 30 31.63 19.31 -3.70
CA ARG A 30 33.02 18.81 -3.71
C ARG A 30 33.13 17.49 -4.48
N PHE A 31 32.17 16.58 -4.30
CA PHE A 31 32.10 15.34 -5.06
C PHE A 31 31.97 15.62 -6.56
N ASP A 32 31.11 16.56 -6.97
CA ASP A 32 30.92 16.96 -8.36
C ASP A 32 32.22 17.45 -9.02
N ALA A 33 33.00 18.28 -8.32
CA ALA A 33 34.30 18.73 -8.81
C ALA A 33 35.30 17.58 -9.06
N GLN A 34 35.16 16.46 -8.34
CA GLN A 34 35.96 15.25 -8.54
C GLN A 34 35.36 14.33 -9.61
N PHE A 35 34.04 14.27 -9.70
CA PHE A 35 33.27 13.42 -10.62
C PHE A 35 33.67 13.60 -12.08
N HIS A 36 33.89 14.85 -12.52
CA HIS A 36 34.33 15.14 -13.88
C HIS A 36 35.70 14.56 -14.24
N ARG A 37 36.56 14.33 -13.22
CA ARG A 37 37.91 13.78 -13.42
C ARG A 37 37.91 12.25 -13.51
N LEU A 38 36.80 11.61 -13.16
CA LEU A 38 36.65 10.16 -13.25
C LEU A 38 36.48 9.71 -14.72
N PRO A 39 37.10 8.58 -15.11
CA PRO A 39 36.80 7.93 -16.38
C PRO A 39 35.31 7.57 -16.49
N PRO A 40 34.70 7.59 -17.70
CA PRO A 40 33.27 7.30 -17.87
C PRO A 40 32.80 6.00 -17.22
N ALA A 41 33.59 4.93 -17.32
CA ALA A 41 33.27 3.63 -16.71
C ALA A 41 33.21 3.66 -15.17
N ALA A 42 33.98 4.53 -14.51
CA ALA A 42 34.03 4.65 -13.05
C ALA A 42 32.99 5.63 -12.48
N ARG A 43 32.35 6.44 -13.33
CA ARG A 43 31.34 7.41 -12.90
C ARG A 43 30.08 6.72 -12.37
N ALA A 44 29.63 5.65 -13.03
CA ALA A 44 28.45 4.91 -12.60
C ALA A 44 28.65 4.28 -11.20
N ASP A 45 29.82 3.68 -10.95
CA ASP A 45 30.18 3.15 -9.63
C ASP A 45 30.23 4.24 -8.56
N ALA A 46 30.81 5.39 -8.89
CA ALA A 46 30.90 6.52 -7.97
C ALA A 46 29.50 7.03 -7.58
N VAL A 47 28.57 7.15 -8.55
CA VAL A 47 27.18 7.53 -8.25
C VAL A 47 26.48 6.48 -7.39
N ARG A 48 26.63 5.19 -7.70
CA ARG A 48 26.04 4.10 -6.88
C ARG A 48 26.51 4.09 -5.43
N SER A 49 27.74 4.55 -5.19
CA SER A 49 28.31 4.62 -3.83
C SER A 49 27.81 5.82 -3.01
N LEU A 50 27.11 6.77 -3.63
CA LEU A 50 26.56 7.92 -2.93
C LEU A 50 25.26 7.55 -2.22
N ALA A 51 25.26 7.65 -0.89
CA ALA A 51 24.04 7.72 -0.11
C ALA A 51 23.68 9.19 0.15
N LEU A 52 22.52 9.63 -0.30
CA LEU A 52 22.05 11.00 -0.13
C LEU A 52 20.74 11.00 0.67
N VAL A 53 20.57 11.96 1.57
CA VAL A 53 19.28 12.25 2.22
C VAL A 53 18.69 13.47 1.53
N LEU A 54 17.49 13.31 0.98
CA LEU A 54 16.82 14.37 0.25
C LEU A 54 15.88 15.18 1.16
N PRO A 55 15.79 16.51 0.94
CA PRO A 55 14.71 17.30 1.52
C PRO A 55 13.36 16.86 0.94
N LEU A 56 12.29 17.02 1.73
CA LEU A 56 10.93 16.78 1.26
C LEU A 56 10.53 17.82 0.20
N ALA A 57 9.70 17.42 -0.75
CA ALA A 57 9.15 18.34 -1.74
C ALA A 57 8.14 19.30 -1.09
N SER A 58 8.13 20.56 -1.50
CA SER A 58 7.29 21.63 -0.93
C SER A 58 5.86 21.66 -1.49
N ARG A 59 5.23 20.50 -1.70
CA ARG A 59 3.96 20.39 -2.46
C ARG A 59 2.69 20.74 -1.69
N GLY A 60 2.70 20.71 -0.35
CA GLY A 60 1.59 21.20 0.47
C GLY A 60 1.51 20.61 1.87
N GLU A 61 0.72 21.23 2.75
CA GLU A 61 0.47 20.76 4.13
C GLU A 61 -0.99 20.31 4.30
N GLY A 62 -1.23 19.51 5.34
CA GLY A 62 -2.54 18.97 5.68
C GLY A 62 -2.74 17.54 5.18
N LEU A 63 -4.00 17.19 4.89
CA LEU A 63 -4.37 15.86 4.43
C LEU A 63 -4.00 15.70 2.95
N LEU A 64 -3.17 14.70 2.68
CA LEU A 64 -2.73 14.30 1.36
C LEU A 64 -3.41 13.00 0.96
N VAL A 65 -3.82 12.90 -0.30
CA VAL A 65 -4.27 11.67 -0.93
C VAL A 65 -3.15 11.18 -1.81
N LEU A 66 -2.75 9.93 -1.60
CA LEU A 66 -1.66 9.27 -2.29
C LEU A 66 -2.22 8.42 -3.45
N PRO A 67 -1.36 8.06 -4.43
CA PRO A 67 -1.68 7.02 -5.38
C PRO A 67 -2.19 5.75 -4.68
N GLY A 68 -3.18 5.10 -5.30
CA GLY A 68 -3.91 3.96 -4.74
C GLY A 68 -5.01 4.37 -3.75
N GLY A 69 -5.11 5.64 -3.35
CA GLY A 69 -6.14 6.11 -2.41
C GLY A 69 -5.74 6.06 -0.95
N ALA A 70 -4.47 5.80 -0.64
CA ALA A 70 -3.95 5.93 0.72
C ALA A 70 -3.97 7.39 1.19
N LEU A 71 -3.99 7.59 2.51
CA LEU A 71 -4.02 8.92 3.11
C LEU A 71 -2.78 9.17 3.97
N ALA A 72 -2.25 10.38 3.89
CA ALA A 72 -1.18 10.88 4.75
C ALA A 72 -1.54 12.25 5.31
N TRP A 73 -0.99 12.58 6.47
CA TRP A 73 -1.10 13.92 7.05
C TRP A 73 0.28 14.56 7.12
N ARG A 74 0.47 15.68 6.41
CA ARG A 74 1.75 16.39 6.41
C ARG A 74 1.69 17.67 7.24
N GLN A 75 2.71 17.89 8.05
CA GLN A 75 2.96 19.13 8.78
C GLN A 75 4.46 19.43 8.78
N GLY A 76 4.89 20.48 8.06
CA GLY A 76 6.30 20.77 7.83
C GLY A 76 7.06 19.58 7.24
N GLU A 77 8.13 19.18 7.91
CA GLU A 77 9.00 18.05 7.53
C GLU A 77 8.52 16.69 8.04
N SER A 78 7.35 16.63 8.69
CA SER A 78 6.76 15.39 9.17
C SER A 78 5.59 14.97 8.28
N ALA A 79 5.65 13.74 7.77
CA ALA A 79 4.50 13.06 7.18
C ALA A 79 4.05 11.96 8.14
N LEU A 80 2.76 11.92 8.45
CA LEU A 80 2.13 10.83 9.18
C LEU A 80 1.38 9.94 8.19
N VAL A 81 1.51 8.63 8.35
CA VAL A 81 0.83 7.61 7.54
C VAL A 81 0.13 6.62 8.46
N ALA A 82 -0.90 5.95 7.96
CA ALA A 82 -1.53 4.87 8.72
C ALA A 82 -0.53 3.74 8.98
N ASP A 83 -0.34 3.39 10.25
CA ASP A 83 0.42 2.21 10.63
C ASP A 83 -0.40 0.96 10.32
N SER A 84 0.06 0.19 9.33
CA SER A 84 -0.58 -1.05 8.90
C SER A 84 -0.66 -2.10 10.02
N SER A 85 0.21 -2.02 11.04
CA SER A 85 0.20 -2.92 12.19
C SER A 85 -0.74 -2.52 13.33
N SER A 86 -1.18 -1.25 13.36
CA SER A 86 -1.96 -0.69 14.48
C SER A 86 -3.47 -1.00 14.44
N SER A 87 -3.99 -1.71 13.45
CA SER A 87 -5.43 -1.70 13.15
C SER A 87 -6.32 -2.26 14.30
N VAL A 88 -7.41 -1.57 14.59
CA VAL A 88 -8.46 -2.00 15.53
C VAL A 88 -9.79 -2.11 14.80
N GLY A 89 -10.32 -3.33 14.70
CA GLY A 89 -11.66 -3.60 14.17
C GLY A 89 -12.76 -3.34 15.19
N VAL A 90 -13.87 -2.77 14.74
CA VAL A 90 -14.99 -2.35 15.59
C VAL A 90 -16.31 -2.73 14.95
N THR A 91 -17.11 -3.55 15.61
CA THR A 91 -18.44 -3.96 15.13
C THR A 91 -19.52 -3.47 16.08
N THR A 92 -19.56 -4.01 17.29
CA THR A 92 -20.59 -3.71 18.32
C THR A 92 -20.59 -2.25 18.77
N SER A 93 -19.41 -1.66 18.99
CA SER A 93 -19.26 -0.26 19.43
C SER A 93 -19.30 0.76 18.29
N ALA A 94 -19.42 0.33 17.03
CA ALA A 94 -19.33 1.23 15.88
C ALA A 94 -20.39 2.35 15.86
N PRO A 95 -21.66 2.10 16.24
CA PRO A 95 -22.65 3.19 16.35
C PRO A 95 -22.29 4.23 17.42
N ALA A 96 -21.69 3.81 18.54
CA ALA A 96 -21.25 4.72 19.59
C ALA A 96 -20.02 5.53 19.15
N LEU A 97 -19.02 4.88 18.55
CA LEU A 97 -17.85 5.52 17.98
C LEU A 97 -18.24 6.56 16.92
N ARG A 98 -19.20 6.22 16.06
CA ARG A 98 -19.67 7.11 14.99
C ARG A 98 -20.33 8.37 15.53
N ARG A 99 -21.16 8.23 16.57
CA ARG A 99 -21.77 9.39 17.25
C ARG A 99 -20.72 10.27 17.92
N ALA A 100 -19.74 9.66 18.59
CA ALA A 100 -18.65 10.40 19.21
C ALA A 100 -17.82 11.18 18.18
N ALA A 101 -17.43 10.53 17.08
CA ALA A 101 -16.68 11.17 16.00
C ALA A 101 -17.44 12.33 15.35
N ALA A 102 -18.77 12.22 15.19
CA ALA A 102 -19.61 13.26 14.58
C ALA A 102 -19.68 14.57 15.39
N VAL A 103 -19.48 14.52 16.70
CA VAL A 103 -19.53 15.70 17.59
C VAL A 103 -18.15 16.15 18.05
N GLN A 104 -17.12 15.34 17.82
CA GLN A 104 -15.76 15.64 18.24
C GLN A 104 -15.15 16.74 17.37
N SER A 105 -14.74 17.84 18.00
CA SER A 105 -14.06 18.94 17.32
C SER A 105 -12.71 18.48 16.74
N GLY A 106 -12.31 19.10 15.62
CA GLY A 106 -11.07 18.75 14.91
C GLY A 106 -11.15 17.46 14.08
N THR A 107 -12.34 16.88 13.94
CA THR A 107 -12.57 15.69 13.12
C THR A 107 -12.93 16.08 11.69
N PHE A 108 -12.33 15.41 10.71
CA PHE A 108 -12.62 15.60 9.28
C PHE A 108 -13.27 14.36 8.69
N PHE A 109 -14.32 14.57 7.91
CA PHE A 109 -15.06 13.53 7.21
C PHE A 109 -14.71 13.56 5.73
N ILE A 110 -14.12 12.49 5.26
CA ILE A 110 -13.73 12.29 3.88
C ILE A 110 -14.77 11.37 3.27
N HIS A 111 -15.34 11.79 2.14
CA HIS A 111 -16.41 11.06 1.48
C HIS A 111 -16.28 11.16 -0.04
N HIS A 112 -16.83 10.16 -0.73
CA HIS A 112 -16.92 10.18 -2.18
C HIS A 112 -18.11 10.99 -2.65
N THR A 113 -17.85 11.76 -3.70
CA THR A 113 -18.86 12.47 -4.47
C THR A 113 -18.74 12.07 -5.94
N LYS A 114 -19.75 12.41 -6.74
CA LYS A 114 -19.68 12.27 -8.21
C LYS A 114 -18.48 12.97 -8.86
N ASN A 115 -17.86 13.94 -8.16
CA ASN A 115 -16.74 14.73 -8.66
C ASN A 115 -15.39 14.25 -8.08
N GLY A 116 -15.39 13.17 -7.27
CA GLY A 116 -14.20 12.64 -6.60
C GLY A 116 -14.27 12.76 -5.07
N LEU A 117 -13.11 12.64 -4.42
CA LEU A 117 -12.98 12.60 -2.96
C LEU A 117 -13.12 14.01 -2.39
N GLN A 118 -13.90 14.18 -1.32
CA GLN A 118 -14.10 15.48 -0.70
C GLN A 118 -13.94 15.41 0.82
N MET A 119 -13.30 16.44 1.38
CA MET A 119 -13.25 16.65 2.83
C MET A 119 -14.35 17.60 3.28
N GLY A 120 -15.11 17.17 4.29
CA GLY A 120 -16.18 17.92 4.94
C GLY A 120 -16.03 17.93 6.46
N GLN A 121 -16.66 18.92 7.10
CA GLN A 121 -16.71 19.05 8.56
C GLN A 121 -17.94 18.36 9.18
N LYS A 122 -18.83 17.82 8.34
CA LYS A 122 -20.05 17.13 8.77
C LYS A 122 -20.07 15.76 8.17
N ALA A 123 -20.54 14.80 8.95
CA ALA A 123 -20.75 13.45 8.45
C ALA A 123 -21.91 13.44 7.43
N VAL A 124 -21.64 12.84 6.26
CA VAL A 124 -22.62 12.61 5.20
C VAL A 124 -22.87 11.10 5.15
N PHE A 125 -24.13 10.67 5.33
CA PHE A 125 -24.51 9.26 5.44
C PHE A 125 -25.52 8.87 4.33
N PRO A 126 -25.50 7.64 3.78
CA PRO A 126 -24.62 6.49 4.04
C PRO A 126 -23.67 6.25 2.86
N ALA A 127 -22.44 6.74 2.94
CA ALA A 127 -21.35 6.34 2.05
C ALA A 127 -20.18 5.89 2.93
N GLN A 128 -19.36 4.94 2.44
CA GLN A 128 -18.04 4.70 3.01
C GLN A 128 -17.37 6.05 3.21
N SER A 129 -17.07 6.32 4.47
CA SER A 129 -16.48 7.58 4.88
C SER A 129 -15.24 7.24 5.66
N VAL A 130 -14.22 8.05 5.47
CA VAL A 130 -13.05 8.01 6.32
C VAL A 130 -13.16 9.19 7.24
N THR A 131 -12.92 8.94 8.51
CA THR A 131 -12.86 9.98 9.50
C THR A 131 -11.43 10.12 9.98
N LEU A 132 -10.83 11.27 9.71
CA LEU A 132 -9.58 11.66 10.33
C LEU A 132 -9.89 12.31 11.67
N THR A 133 -9.45 11.69 12.76
CA THR A 133 -9.45 12.30 14.09
C THR A 133 -8.06 12.85 14.41
N GLN A 134 -7.99 13.97 15.10
CA GLN A 134 -6.71 14.53 15.58
C GLN A 134 -6.13 13.77 16.77
N ARG A 135 -6.95 13.05 17.53
CA ARG A 135 -6.51 12.38 18.75
C ARG A 135 -7.35 11.15 19.07
N ALA A 136 -6.81 9.97 18.77
CA ALA A 136 -7.49 8.69 18.95
C ALA A 136 -7.84 8.37 20.41
N SER A 137 -7.00 8.77 21.36
CA SER A 137 -7.23 8.54 22.79
C SER A 137 -8.55 9.12 23.32
N LEU A 138 -9.18 10.06 22.61
CA LEU A 138 -10.48 10.62 22.98
C LEU A 138 -11.62 9.59 22.89
N TYR A 139 -11.39 8.48 22.18
CA TYR A 139 -12.35 7.39 22.05
C TYR A 139 -12.03 6.21 22.97
N ALA A 140 -11.08 6.35 23.90
CA ALA A 140 -10.66 5.28 24.81
C ALA A 140 -11.82 4.69 25.65
N ASP A 141 -12.79 5.51 26.05
CA ASP A 141 -13.97 5.05 26.80
C ASP A 141 -14.89 4.12 25.97
N ILE A 142 -14.83 4.23 24.64
CA ILE A 142 -15.58 3.40 23.69
C ILE A 142 -14.73 2.22 23.21
N LEU A 143 -13.43 2.47 23.02
CA LEU A 143 -12.44 1.54 22.50
C LEU A 143 -11.16 1.64 23.36
N PRO A 144 -11.05 0.85 24.43
CA PRO A 144 -9.91 0.91 25.34
C PRO A 144 -8.55 0.70 24.67
N GLY A 145 -8.51 -0.05 23.55
CA GLY A 145 -7.30 -0.24 22.74
C GLY A 145 -6.70 1.06 22.18
N LEU A 146 -7.47 2.14 22.09
CA LEU A 146 -7.00 3.45 21.61
C LEU A 146 -6.36 4.30 22.72
N ALA A 147 -6.39 3.86 23.98
CA ALA A 147 -5.89 4.66 25.11
C ALA A 147 -4.39 5.01 24.99
N GLY A 148 -3.60 4.15 24.35
CA GLY A 148 -2.17 4.37 24.10
C GLY A 148 -1.89 5.37 22.96
N TRP A 149 -2.86 5.61 22.07
CA TRP A 149 -2.65 6.36 20.83
C TRP A 149 -2.82 7.84 21.05
N ARG A 150 -1.70 8.56 21.06
CA ARG A 150 -1.67 9.99 21.38
C ARG A 150 -1.86 10.87 20.15
N GLY A 151 -1.67 10.32 18.96
CA GLY A 151 -1.71 11.04 17.69
C GLY A 151 -3.04 10.94 16.95
N PRO A 152 -3.05 11.45 15.69
CA PRO A 152 -4.17 11.29 14.78
C PRO A 152 -4.45 9.83 14.46
N ALA A 153 -5.68 9.54 14.04
CA ALA A 153 -6.07 8.23 13.55
C ALA A 153 -7.06 8.34 12.40
N LEU A 154 -7.05 7.34 11.53
CA LEU A 154 -8.03 7.16 10.48
C LEU A 154 -9.05 6.13 10.92
N ILE A 155 -10.33 6.46 10.80
CA ILE A 155 -11.44 5.54 10.99
C ILE A 155 -12.06 5.29 9.63
N HIS A 156 -11.95 4.08 9.10
CA HIS A 156 -12.66 3.67 7.89
C HIS A 156 -14.00 3.04 8.29
N TRP A 157 -15.10 3.65 7.84
CA TRP A 157 -16.45 3.19 8.14
C TRP A 157 -16.95 2.19 7.09
N HIS A 158 -17.48 1.06 7.55
CA HIS A 158 -18.20 0.11 6.71
C HIS A 158 -19.66 -0.06 7.18
N GLN A 159 -20.43 -0.87 6.45
CA GLN A 159 -21.88 -1.04 6.68
C GLN A 159 -22.21 -1.53 8.10
N HIS A 160 -21.36 -2.39 8.64
CA HIS A 160 -21.57 -3.08 9.93
C HIS A 160 -20.53 -2.74 10.99
N GLY A 161 -19.66 -1.74 10.76
CA GLY A 161 -18.57 -1.46 11.68
C GLY A 161 -17.62 -0.35 11.24
N ALA A 162 -16.43 -0.37 11.81
CA ALA A 162 -15.29 0.44 11.43
C ALA A 162 -13.97 -0.31 11.64
N ALA A 163 -12.93 0.13 10.94
CA ALA A 163 -11.56 -0.16 11.30
C ALA A 163 -10.84 1.15 11.62
N VAL A 164 -9.97 1.14 12.63
CA VAL A 164 -9.24 2.32 13.10
C VAL A 164 -7.74 2.05 13.01
N TRP A 165 -6.97 2.98 12.45
CA TRP A 165 -5.51 2.92 12.38
C TRP A 165 -4.90 4.16 13.02
N GLU A 166 -3.83 3.97 13.79
CA GLU A 166 -3.00 5.06 14.26
C GLU A 166 -2.25 5.66 13.07
N MET A 167 -2.13 6.99 13.04
CA MET A 167 -1.22 7.66 12.12
C MET A 167 0.11 7.92 12.81
N VAL A 168 1.16 7.28 12.32
CA VAL A 168 2.52 7.36 12.87
C VAL A 168 3.45 8.11 11.92
N PRO A 169 4.55 8.69 12.41
CA PRO A 169 5.57 9.29 11.56
C PRO A 169 6.09 8.30 10.52
N ALA A 170 6.02 8.68 9.25
CA ALA A 170 6.56 7.90 8.16
C ALA A 170 8.10 7.86 8.25
N PRO A 171 8.74 6.71 7.95
CA PRO A 171 10.18 6.68 7.79
C PRO A 171 10.63 7.60 6.64
N PRO A 172 11.88 8.13 6.65
CA PRO A 172 12.29 9.18 5.73
C PRO A 172 12.05 8.88 4.24
N PRO A 173 12.32 7.67 3.71
CA PRO A 173 12.03 7.37 2.30
C PRO A 173 10.53 7.49 2.00
N LEU A 174 9.67 6.99 2.89
CA LEU A 174 8.22 7.06 2.70
C LEU A 174 7.70 8.50 2.84
N ALA A 175 8.26 9.29 3.75
CA ALA A 175 7.96 10.72 3.86
C ALA A 175 8.31 11.48 2.56
N LEU A 176 9.45 11.14 1.93
CA LEU A 176 9.81 11.66 0.62
C LEU A 176 8.78 11.25 -0.44
N ALA A 177 8.43 9.97 -0.53
CA ALA A 177 7.43 9.49 -1.49
C ALA A 177 6.09 10.24 -1.33
N VAL A 178 5.60 10.35 -0.09
CA VAL A 178 4.40 11.14 0.26
C VAL A 178 4.53 12.59 -0.22
N SER A 179 5.69 13.23 -0.04
CA SER A 179 5.88 14.61 -0.48
C SER A 179 5.91 14.77 -2.01
N LEU A 180 6.38 13.76 -2.74
CA LEU A 180 6.50 13.78 -4.20
C LEU A 180 5.16 13.53 -4.89
N THR A 181 4.32 12.63 -4.35
CA THR A 181 3.08 12.18 -5.01
C THR A 181 1.80 12.60 -4.33
N GLY A 182 1.86 13.14 -3.10
CA GLY A 182 0.68 13.48 -2.33
C GLY A 182 -0.05 14.70 -2.89
N GLU A 183 -1.34 14.51 -3.17
CA GLU A 183 -2.23 15.57 -3.62
C GLU A 183 -3.04 16.11 -2.44
N VAL A 184 -3.04 17.43 -2.26
CA VAL A 184 -3.69 18.07 -1.11
C VAL A 184 -5.21 18.00 -1.24
N LEU A 185 -5.87 17.37 -0.27
CA LEU A 185 -7.33 17.39 -0.17
C LEU A 185 -7.78 18.63 0.59
N GLN A 186 -8.12 19.70 -0.13
CA GLN A 186 -8.57 20.94 0.48
C GLN A 186 -10.03 20.86 0.97
N PRO A 187 -10.39 21.50 2.10
CA PRO A 187 -11.77 21.59 2.53
C PRO A 187 -12.64 22.28 1.45
N GLY A 188 -13.76 21.64 1.08
CA GLY A 188 -14.72 22.23 0.15
C GLY A 188 -14.40 22.07 -1.35
N SER A 189 -13.27 21.47 -1.71
CA SER A 189 -13.00 21.02 -3.09
C SER A 189 -13.06 19.49 -3.18
N ALA A 190 -13.45 19.00 -4.35
CA ALA A 190 -13.37 17.58 -4.68
C ALA A 190 -12.04 17.32 -5.40
N LEU A 191 -11.32 16.29 -4.98
CA LEU A 191 -10.13 15.78 -5.64
C LEU A 191 -10.55 14.73 -6.68
N PRO A 192 -10.40 15.02 -7.99
CA PRO A 192 -10.80 14.10 -9.05
C PRO A 192 -10.15 12.73 -8.92
N ARG A 193 -10.90 11.68 -9.27
CA ARG A 193 -10.46 10.28 -9.14
C ARG A 193 -9.12 10.01 -9.84
N PHE A 194 -8.90 10.55 -11.03
CA PHE A 194 -7.69 10.26 -11.82
C PHE A 194 -6.37 10.71 -11.14
N LEU A 195 -6.42 11.58 -10.12
CA LEU A 195 -5.23 12.02 -9.40
C LEU A 195 -4.73 11.01 -8.37
N TRP A 196 -5.57 10.09 -7.92
CA TRP A 196 -5.24 9.13 -6.87
C TRP A 196 -5.64 7.69 -7.19
N ALA A 197 -6.42 7.48 -8.25
CA ALA A 197 -6.83 6.14 -8.68
C ALA A 197 -5.73 5.32 -9.33
N ALA A 198 -4.54 5.89 -9.54
CA ALA A 198 -3.37 5.14 -9.96
C ALA A 198 -3.02 4.10 -8.88
N GLY A 199 -3.54 2.89 -9.02
CA GLY A 199 -3.34 1.78 -8.09
C GLY A 199 -2.31 0.77 -8.58
N GLY A 200 -1.92 0.85 -9.85
CA GLY A 200 -0.93 0.01 -10.50
C GLY A 200 0.48 0.29 -9.98
N GLY A 201 1.25 -0.73 -9.57
CA GLY A 201 2.65 -0.53 -9.17
C GLY A 201 3.52 0.14 -10.25
N GLU A 202 3.26 -0.14 -11.53
CA GLU A 202 3.91 0.55 -12.65
C GLU A 202 3.51 2.03 -12.74
N GLU A 203 2.23 2.36 -12.54
CA GLU A 203 1.74 3.74 -12.58
C GLU A 203 2.27 4.57 -11.40
N ILE A 204 2.32 3.95 -10.21
CA ILE A 204 2.91 4.54 -8.99
C ILE A 204 4.41 4.78 -9.22
N TYR A 205 5.13 3.81 -9.78
CA TYR A 205 6.53 3.97 -10.14
C TYR A 205 6.73 5.11 -11.15
N GLN A 206 5.93 5.18 -12.22
CA GLN A 206 6.04 6.25 -13.22
C GLN A 206 5.78 7.63 -12.61
N HIS A 207 4.79 7.76 -11.71
CA HIS A 207 4.53 8.99 -10.97
C HIS A 207 5.70 9.37 -10.06
N LEU A 208 6.23 8.43 -9.29
CA LEU A 208 7.37 8.66 -8.39
C LEU A 208 8.64 8.98 -9.16
N SER A 209 8.93 8.25 -10.23
CA SER A 209 10.09 8.46 -11.08
C SER A 209 10.06 9.86 -11.68
N SER A 210 8.91 10.27 -12.23
CA SER A 210 8.72 11.63 -12.77
C SER A 210 8.81 12.71 -11.69
N GLY A 211 8.17 12.50 -10.54
CA GLY A 211 8.18 13.43 -9.41
C GLY A 211 9.57 13.60 -8.80
N LEU A 212 10.30 12.49 -8.62
CA LEU A 212 11.67 12.47 -8.10
C LEU A 212 12.63 13.15 -9.09
N SER A 213 12.51 12.87 -10.38
CA SER A 213 13.29 13.54 -11.41
C SER A 213 13.10 15.05 -11.37
N ALA A 214 11.84 15.51 -11.34
CA ALA A 214 11.51 16.93 -11.26
C ALA A 214 12.03 17.59 -9.95
N HIS A 215 11.90 16.90 -8.81
CA HIS A 215 12.40 17.38 -7.52
C HIS A 215 13.92 17.51 -7.51
N LEU A 216 14.64 16.53 -8.07
CA LEU A 216 16.09 16.58 -8.19
C LEU A 216 16.54 17.67 -9.15
N ASP A 217 15.84 17.82 -10.27
CA ASP A 217 16.12 18.88 -11.23
C ASP A 217 15.97 20.26 -10.59
N GLU A 218 14.87 20.50 -9.87
CA GLU A 218 14.62 21.75 -9.17
C GLU A 218 15.69 22.05 -8.12
N TRP A 219 16.03 21.06 -7.28
CA TRP A 219 16.96 21.26 -6.16
C TRP A 219 18.43 21.30 -6.56
N LEU A 220 18.84 20.50 -7.55
CA LEU A 220 20.24 20.28 -7.86
C LEU A 220 20.76 21.10 -9.05
N ALA A 221 19.88 21.69 -9.86
CA ALA A 221 20.28 22.42 -11.07
C ALA A 221 21.25 23.59 -10.80
N SER A 222 21.13 24.26 -9.65
CA SER A 222 22.03 25.35 -9.25
C SER A 222 23.21 24.88 -8.38
N GLU A 223 23.20 23.61 -7.96
CA GLU A 223 24.08 23.07 -6.93
C GLU A 223 25.24 22.27 -7.51
N ILE A 224 25.01 21.54 -8.60
CA ILE A 224 25.98 20.63 -9.21
C ILE A 224 25.94 20.70 -10.74
N SER A 225 26.93 20.11 -11.39
CA SER A 225 26.98 19.98 -12.84
C SER A 225 25.82 19.14 -13.41
N ASP A 226 25.43 19.46 -14.65
CA ASP A 226 24.48 18.65 -15.44
C ASP A 226 24.91 17.19 -15.55
N ALA A 227 26.21 16.93 -15.64
CA ALA A 227 26.74 15.57 -15.78
C ALA A 227 26.46 14.72 -14.53
N LEU A 228 26.68 15.27 -13.33
CA LEU A 228 26.36 14.56 -12.09
C LEU A 228 24.86 14.50 -11.86
N ARG A 229 24.13 15.59 -12.14
CA ARG A 229 22.68 15.67 -11.99
C ARG A 229 21.97 14.60 -12.82
N PHE A 230 22.27 14.49 -14.11
CA PHE A 230 21.67 13.46 -14.97
C PHE A 230 22.06 12.04 -14.56
N ALA A 231 23.30 11.84 -14.09
CA ALA A 231 23.72 10.53 -13.60
C ALA A 231 23.00 10.12 -12.31
N LEU A 232 22.76 11.06 -11.39
CA LEU A 232 21.98 10.85 -10.17
C LEU A 232 20.51 10.53 -10.49
N ILE A 233 19.90 11.30 -11.38
CA ILE A 233 18.51 11.08 -11.82
C ILE A 233 18.38 9.68 -12.39
N ALA A 234 19.17 9.34 -13.43
CA ALA A 234 19.11 8.01 -14.04
C ALA A 234 19.33 6.88 -13.02
N HIS A 235 20.27 7.03 -12.08
CA HIS A 235 20.51 6.01 -11.06
C HIS A 235 19.30 5.79 -10.14
N TRP A 236 18.55 6.84 -9.82
CA TRP A 236 17.46 6.78 -8.85
C TRP A 236 16.08 6.63 -9.46
N THR A 237 15.93 6.91 -10.76
CA THR A 237 14.67 6.81 -11.47
C THR A 237 14.56 5.59 -12.37
N ASP A 238 15.67 4.93 -12.73
CA ASP A 238 15.68 3.88 -13.73
C ASP A 238 16.05 2.52 -13.13
N GLY A 239 15.17 1.53 -13.33
CA GLY A 239 15.41 0.12 -12.98
C GLY A 239 14.72 -0.36 -11.70
N GLU A 240 14.70 -1.68 -11.51
CA GLU A 240 13.97 -2.37 -10.43
C GLU A 240 14.53 -2.06 -9.03
N ASP A 241 15.84 -1.86 -8.90
CA ASP A 241 16.50 -1.53 -7.62
C ASP A 241 16.63 -0.01 -7.37
N SER A 242 15.99 0.80 -8.20
CA SER A 242 16.07 2.26 -8.11
C SER A 242 15.44 2.80 -6.82
N LEU A 243 15.72 4.06 -6.48
CA LEU A 243 15.03 4.71 -5.37
C LEU A 243 13.53 4.81 -5.68
N ALA A 244 13.15 5.20 -6.90
CA ALA A 244 11.76 5.30 -7.33
C ALA A 244 10.99 3.98 -7.16
N SER A 245 11.60 2.84 -7.49
CA SER A 245 10.99 1.52 -7.26
C SER A 245 10.76 1.24 -5.77
N ARG A 246 11.79 1.43 -4.93
CA ARG A 246 11.66 1.24 -3.47
C ARG A 246 10.64 2.19 -2.82
N LEU A 247 10.54 3.41 -3.32
CA LEU A 247 9.51 4.36 -2.88
C LEU A 247 8.11 3.90 -3.31
N ALA A 248 7.97 3.29 -4.50
CA ALA A 248 6.72 2.76 -5.00
C ALA A 248 6.25 1.58 -4.14
N ASP A 249 7.17 0.67 -3.80
CA ASP A 249 6.89 -0.44 -2.89
C ASP A 249 6.44 0.07 -1.51
N GLY A 250 7.13 1.09 -1.00
CA GLY A 250 6.79 1.75 0.27
C GLY A 250 5.40 2.36 0.25
N LEU A 251 5.04 3.12 -0.79
CA LEU A 251 3.71 3.72 -0.91
C LEU A 251 2.62 2.68 -1.06
N ALA A 252 2.87 1.67 -1.90
CA ALA A 252 1.92 0.60 -2.10
C ALA A 252 1.62 -0.07 -0.75
N SER A 253 2.59 -0.19 0.17
CA SER A 253 2.41 -0.89 1.45
C SER A 253 1.47 -0.19 2.43
N LEU A 254 1.04 1.03 2.11
CA LEU A 254 0.11 1.78 2.92
C LEU A 254 -1.33 1.26 2.74
N PRO A 255 -2.16 1.29 3.79
CA PRO A 255 -3.58 1.03 3.65
C PRO A 255 -4.22 2.04 2.66
N SER A 256 -4.82 1.52 1.59
CA SER A 256 -5.31 2.29 0.43
C SER A 256 -6.84 2.40 0.36
N ALA A 257 -7.55 1.71 1.26
CA ALA A 257 -9.01 1.57 1.26
C ALA A 257 -9.78 2.87 1.54
N PHE A 258 -9.09 3.98 1.76
CA PHE A 258 -9.67 5.22 2.25
C PHE A 258 -10.35 6.08 1.17
N ALA A 259 -9.95 5.90 -0.10
CA ALA A 259 -10.51 6.60 -1.25
C ALA A 259 -11.28 5.66 -2.19
N ALA A 260 -11.85 4.56 -1.71
CA ALA A 260 -12.66 3.68 -2.55
C ALA A 260 -14.13 4.14 -2.69
N ASP A 261 -14.71 4.06 -3.90
CA ASP A 261 -16.15 4.28 -4.08
C ASP A 261 -16.92 3.16 -3.35
N PRO A 262 -17.96 3.44 -2.55
CA PRO A 262 -18.77 2.41 -1.91
C PRO A 262 -19.37 1.36 -2.85
N SER A 263 -19.60 1.74 -4.12
CA SER A 263 -20.09 0.86 -5.19
C SER A 263 -18.99 0.15 -5.96
N ALA A 264 -17.72 0.57 -5.78
CA ALA A 264 -16.54 0.00 -6.39
C ALA A 264 -15.35 0.09 -5.41
N PRO A 265 -15.29 -0.80 -4.40
CA PRO A 265 -14.20 -0.81 -3.42
C PRO A 265 -12.82 -0.84 -4.11
N ALA A 266 -11.79 -0.28 -3.47
CA ALA A 266 -10.43 -0.30 -4.02
C ALA A 266 -9.97 -1.77 -4.18
N GLY A 267 -9.29 -2.09 -5.28
CA GLY A 267 -8.89 -3.47 -5.64
C GLY A 267 -9.88 -4.24 -6.49
N MET A 268 -11.05 -3.68 -6.76
CA MET A 268 -12.02 -4.27 -7.71
C MET A 268 -11.48 -4.31 -9.15
N GLU A 269 -10.56 -3.42 -9.53
CA GLU A 269 -9.87 -3.49 -10.82
C GLU A 269 -8.96 -4.72 -10.92
N THR A 270 -8.33 -5.13 -9.82
CA THR A 270 -7.60 -6.41 -9.77
C THR A 270 -8.58 -7.58 -9.83
N LEU A 271 -9.81 -7.42 -9.34
CA LEU A 271 -10.90 -8.39 -9.54
C LEU A 271 -11.48 -8.39 -10.97
N ALA A 272 -11.02 -7.53 -11.89
CA ALA A 272 -11.51 -7.51 -13.28
C ALA A 272 -11.20 -8.81 -14.04
N ASP A 273 -10.18 -9.56 -13.59
CA ASP A 273 -9.88 -10.90 -14.09
C ASP A 273 -10.87 -11.96 -13.58
N TRP A 274 -11.79 -11.60 -12.68
CA TRP A 274 -12.83 -12.45 -12.11
C TRP A 274 -14.26 -11.91 -12.28
N PRO A 275 -14.74 -11.69 -13.52
CA PRO A 275 -16.06 -11.12 -13.79
C PRO A 275 -17.23 -11.98 -13.31
N ASP A 276 -17.07 -13.31 -13.15
CA ASP A 276 -18.13 -14.18 -12.64
C ASP A 276 -18.18 -14.19 -11.10
N ALA A 277 -17.04 -14.04 -10.42
CA ALA A 277 -16.98 -13.96 -8.96
C ALA A 277 -17.44 -12.61 -8.40
N MET A 278 -17.16 -11.52 -9.12
CA MET A 278 -17.41 -10.15 -8.67
C MET A 278 -18.88 -9.87 -8.29
N PRO A 279 -19.92 -10.28 -9.07
CA PRO A 279 -21.31 -10.05 -8.70
C PRO A 279 -21.79 -10.90 -7.52
N MET A 280 -21.02 -11.92 -7.14
CA MET A 280 -21.34 -12.86 -6.07
C MET A 280 -20.65 -12.52 -4.74
N LEU A 281 -19.70 -11.58 -4.76
CA LEU A 281 -19.10 -10.98 -3.59
C LEU A 281 -20.11 -10.03 -2.93
N GLY A 282 -20.53 -10.39 -1.70
CA GLY A 282 -21.48 -9.64 -0.89
C GLY A 282 -20.92 -9.30 0.49
N GLY A 283 -21.70 -8.58 1.31
CA GLY A 283 -21.32 -8.12 2.65
C GLY A 283 -20.92 -9.23 3.65
N ASP A 284 -21.25 -10.47 3.34
CA ASP A 284 -21.13 -11.68 4.15
C ASP A 284 -20.14 -12.70 3.56
N ARG A 285 -19.28 -12.29 2.63
CA ARG A 285 -18.33 -13.18 1.95
C ARG A 285 -16.95 -12.57 1.78
N PHE A 286 -15.95 -13.43 1.74
CA PHE A 286 -14.63 -13.12 1.23
C PHE A 286 -14.28 -14.01 0.04
N LEU A 287 -13.32 -13.56 -0.76
CA LEU A 287 -12.77 -14.28 -1.90
C LEU A 287 -11.31 -14.60 -1.64
N LEU A 288 -10.91 -15.83 -1.98
CA LEU A 288 -9.50 -16.15 -2.25
C LEU A 288 -9.33 -16.45 -3.74
N GLY A 289 -8.31 -15.87 -4.36
CA GLY A 289 -8.10 -15.93 -5.81
C GLY A 289 -6.68 -16.39 -6.17
N LEU A 290 -6.59 -17.10 -7.28
CA LEU A 290 -5.36 -17.51 -7.94
C LEU A 290 -5.49 -17.20 -9.44
N SER A 291 -4.47 -16.58 -10.03
CA SER A 291 -4.42 -16.34 -11.47
C SER A 291 -3.11 -16.82 -12.07
N ALA A 292 -3.16 -17.22 -13.33
CA ALA A 292 -1.98 -17.60 -14.10
C ALA A 292 -1.07 -16.40 -14.39
N ALA A 293 -1.65 -15.19 -14.46
CA ALA A 293 -0.90 -13.96 -14.68
C ALA A 293 0.02 -13.66 -13.49
N GLU A 294 -0.51 -13.76 -12.27
CA GLU A 294 0.23 -13.51 -11.03
C GLU A 294 1.16 -14.68 -10.68
N ALA A 295 0.73 -15.92 -10.89
CA ALA A 295 1.54 -17.09 -10.57
C ALA A 295 2.70 -17.34 -11.54
N GLY A 296 2.68 -16.77 -12.75
CA GLY A 296 3.76 -16.91 -13.72
C GLY A 296 4.20 -18.37 -13.94
N GLU A 297 5.47 -18.66 -13.67
CA GLU A 297 6.04 -20.01 -13.82
C GLU A 297 5.51 -21.04 -12.81
N ALA A 298 4.98 -20.58 -11.66
CA ALA A 298 4.34 -21.47 -10.68
C ALA A 298 3.00 -22.03 -11.19
N TRP A 299 2.39 -21.40 -12.21
CA TRP A 299 1.14 -21.88 -12.81
C TRP A 299 1.33 -23.15 -13.64
N THR A 300 1.31 -24.29 -12.93
CA THR A 300 1.37 -25.63 -13.52
C THR A 300 -0.02 -26.28 -13.58
N GLY A 301 -0.17 -27.33 -14.40
CA GLY A 301 -1.43 -28.09 -14.47
C GLY A 301 -1.86 -28.77 -13.14
N SER A 302 -0.97 -28.83 -12.16
CA SER A 302 -1.24 -29.33 -10.80
C SER A 302 -1.68 -28.26 -9.81
N LEU A 303 -1.29 -26.99 -10.02
CA LEU A 303 -1.56 -25.91 -9.06
C LEU A 303 -3.06 -25.73 -8.77
N PRO A 304 -3.98 -25.73 -9.76
CA PRO A 304 -5.42 -25.65 -9.47
C PRO A 304 -5.95 -26.82 -8.62
N ARG A 305 -5.34 -28.01 -8.72
CA ARG A 305 -5.75 -29.17 -7.91
C ARG A 305 -5.25 -29.03 -6.47
N GLN A 306 -4.01 -28.61 -6.30
CA GLN A 306 -3.44 -28.31 -4.99
C GLN A 306 -4.22 -27.19 -4.28
N ALA A 307 -4.62 -26.16 -5.02
CA ALA A 307 -5.46 -25.09 -4.51
C ALA A 307 -6.79 -25.62 -3.94
N LEU A 308 -7.46 -26.53 -4.65
CA LEU A 308 -8.69 -27.15 -4.16
C LEU A 308 -8.47 -27.93 -2.87
N GLU A 309 -7.37 -28.68 -2.77
CA GLU A 309 -7.03 -29.45 -1.57
C GLU A 309 -6.75 -28.52 -0.39
N VAL A 310 -5.95 -27.48 -0.59
CA VAL A 310 -5.62 -26.48 0.45
C VAL A 310 -6.87 -25.71 0.89
N TRP A 311 -7.72 -25.29 -0.05
CA TRP A 311 -8.94 -24.56 0.29
C TRP A 311 -9.95 -25.44 1.02
N ARG A 312 -10.08 -26.73 0.69
CA ARG A 312 -10.96 -27.65 1.43
C ARG A 312 -10.51 -27.87 2.87
N ASP A 313 -9.21 -27.85 3.10
CA ASP A 313 -8.62 -28.01 4.43
C ASP A 313 -8.80 -26.75 5.28
N LEU A 314 -8.69 -25.55 4.68
CA LEU A 314 -8.59 -24.29 5.41
C LEU A 314 -9.88 -23.44 5.43
N LEU A 315 -10.82 -23.67 4.51
CA LEU A 315 -12.01 -22.82 4.38
C LEU A 315 -13.25 -23.41 5.06
N PRO A 316 -14.14 -22.56 5.58
CA PRO A 316 -15.35 -23.02 6.25
C PRO A 316 -16.33 -23.71 5.27
N PRO A 317 -17.23 -24.56 5.80
CA PRO A 317 -18.35 -25.13 5.05
C PRO A 317 -19.19 -24.02 4.38
N GLY A 318 -19.76 -24.33 3.21
CA GLY A 318 -20.50 -23.35 2.41
C GLY A 318 -19.64 -22.52 1.47
N SER A 319 -18.32 -22.77 1.43
CA SER A 319 -17.43 -22.20 0.42
C SER A 319 -17.73 -22.75 -0.98
N ALA A 320 -17.64 -21.89 -1.99
CA ALA A 320 -17.99 -22.21 -3.36
C ALA A 320 -16.88 -21.80 -4.33
N LEU A 321 -16.48 -22.74 -5.18
CA LEU A 321 -15.51 -22.55 -6.24
C LEU A 321 -16.14 -21.85 -7.46
N ILE A 322 -15.39 -20.90 -8.01
CA ILE A 322 -15.69 -20.17 -9.23
C ILE A 322 -14.49 -20.29 -10.17
N SER A 323 -14.75 -20.62 -11.43
CA SER A 323 -13.75 -20.68 -12.49
C SER A 323 -14.14 -19.68 -13.57
N GLU A 324 -13.22 -18.81 -13.96
CA GLU A 324 -13.44 -17.73 -14.93
C GLU A 324 -13.35 -18.22 -16.39
N ARG A 325 -14.05 -19.32 -16.67
CA ARG A 325 -14.19 -19.86 -18.02
C ARG A 325 -15.63 -19.63 -18.46
N ARG A 326 -15.81 -19.00 -19.63
CA ARG A 326 -17.12 -18.65 -20.20
C ARG A 326 -18.15 -19.79 -20.04
N GLY A 327 -19.21 -19.53 -19.26
CA GLY A 327 -20.30 -20.48 -19.01
C GLY A 327 -20.05 -21.51 -17.90
N SER A 328 -19.04 -21.29 -17.04
CA SER A 328 -18.78 -22.16 -15.89
C SER A 328 -19.79 -21.92 -14.79
N ALA A 329 -20.32 -23.02 -14.24
CA ALA A 329 -21.19 -22.96 -13.07
C ALA A 329 -20.37 -22.81 -11.79
N VAL A 330 -20.97 -22.20 -10.76
CA VAL A 330 -20.45 -22.19 -9.39
C VAL A 330 -20.64 -23.59 -8.80
N ALA A 331 -19.64 -24.11 -8.09
CA ALA A 331 -19.76 -25.39 -7.40
C ALA A 331 -19.40 -25.26 -5.92
N ALA A 332 -20.15 -25.92 -5.04
CA ALA A 332 -19.73 -26.08 -3.66
C ALA A 332 -18.37 -26.81 -3.60
N LEU A 333 -17.45 -26.28 -2.79
CA LEU A 333 -16.04 -26.65 -2.79
C LEU A 333 -15.80 -28.14 -2.49
N ASP A 334 -16.67 -28.74 -1.67
CA ASP A 334 -16.66 -30.13 -1.24
C ASP A 334 -17.24 -31.12 -2.27
N THR A 335 -17.69 -30.65 -3.43
CA THR A 335 -18.34 -31.49 -4.44
C THR A 335 -17.40 -31.92 -5.57
N LEU A 336 -17.74 -33.05 -6.22
CA LEU A 336 -17.10 -33.49 -7.47
C LEU A 336 -17.24 -32.46 -8.61
N ALA A 337 -18.20 -31.54 -8.53
CA ALA A 337 -18.33 -30.46 -9.50
C ALA A 337 -17.18 -29.45 -9.38
N ALA A 338 -16.72 -29.15 -8.16
CA ALA A 338 -15.54 -28.32 -7.93
C ALA A 338 -14.27 -28.97 -8.51
N ASP A 339 -14.11 -30.29 -8.38
CA ASP A 339 -12.96 -31.00 -9.00
C ASP A 339 -12.97 -30.90 -10.53
N ARG A 340 -14.15 -30.98 -11.14
CA ARG A 340 -14.29 -30.86 -12.61
C ARG A 340 -13.97 -29.45 -13.08
N LEU A 341 -14.39 -28.44 -12.32
CA LEU A 341 -14.09 -27.03 -12.60
C LEU A 341 -12.60 -26.72 -12.45
N GLY A 342 -11.98 -27.09 -11.32
CA GLY A 342 -10.55 -26.86 -11.11
C GLY A 342 -9.63 -27.60 -12.09
N ARG A 343 -10.07 -28.75 -12.64
CA ARG A 343 -9.36 -29.43 -13.73
C ARG A 343 -9.52 -28.75 -15.09
N GLY A 344 -10.58 -27.96 -15.26
CA GLY A 344 -10.96 -27.31 -16.51
C GLY A 344 -10.70 -25.81 -16.57
N SER A 345 -10.18 -25.20 -15.48
CA SER A 345 -9.91 -23.77 -15.35
C SER A 345 -8.69 -23.37 -16.16
N ALA A 346 -8.86 -22.42 -17.09
CA ALA A 346 -7.83 -22.12 -18.08
C ALA A 346 -6.86 -21.02 -17.65
N ARG A 347 -7.24 -20.08 -16.78
CA ARG A 347 -6.41 -18.90 -16.46
C ARG A 347 -6.55 -18.33 -15.05
N SER A 348 -7.70 -18.49 -14.39
CA SER A 348 -7.90 -18.03 -13.01
C SER A 348 -8.91 -18.92 -12.28
N LEU A 349 -8.77 -19.01 -10.96
CA LEU A 349 -9.62 -19.77 -10.06
C LEU A 349 -9.87 -18.96 -8.80
N ALA A 350 -11.10 -18.95 -8.30
CA ALA A 350 -11.44 -18.27 -7.06
C ALA A 350 -12.36 -19.14 -6.20
N VAL A 351 -12.35 -18.89 -4.90
CA VAL A 351 -13.29 -19.47 -3.95
C VAL A 351 -13.93 -18.36 -3.15
N LEU A 352 -15.26 -18.37 -3.12
CA LEU A 352 -16.05 -17.52 -2.23
C LEU A 352 -16.33 -18.29 -0.95
N ALA A 353 -15.96 -17.71 0.19
CA ALA A 353 -16.19 -18.29 1.50
C ALA A 353 -17.07 -17.37 2.35
N PRO A 354 -17.94 -17.92 3.22
CA PRO A 354 -18.73 -17.13 4.15
C PRO A 354 -17.83 -16.39 5.13
N LEU A 355 -18.20 -15.14 5.42
CA LEU A 355 -17.55 -14.26 6.39
C LEU A 355 -18.36 -14.25 7.69
N ALA A 356 -17.95 -15.05 8.67
CA ALA A 356 -18.60 -15.07 9.96
C ALA A 356 -18.35 -13.76 10.74
N ALA A 357 -19.29 -13.36 11.59
CA ALA A 357 -19.27 -12.06 12.28
C ALA A 357 -18.09 -11.92 13.24
N GLU A 358 -17.54 -13.04 13.71
CA GLU A 358 -16.42 -13.12 14.65
C GLU A 358 -15.05 -13.06 13.96
N VAL A 359 -14.99 -13.32 12.64
CA VAL A 359 -13.74 -13.33 11.87
C VAL A 359 -13.19 -11.91 11.80
N ARG A 360 -11.90 -11.77 12.07
CA ARG A 360 -11.18 -10.49 12.03
C ARG A 360 -10.32 -10.40 10.77
N PRO A 361 -9.96 -9.19 10.30
CA PRO A 361 -9.03 -9.00 9.19
C PRO A 361 -7.73 -9.79 9.35
N GLY A 362 -7.14 -9.80 10.56
CA GLY A 362 -5.92 -10.55 10.87
C GLY A 362 -6.04 -12.05 10.57
N ASP A 363 -7.18 -12.68 10.87
CA ASP A 363 -7.38 -14.11 10.63
C ASP A 363 -7.34 -14.45 9.15
N LEU A 364 -7.91 -13.57 8.32
CA LEU A 364 -7.95 -13.75 6.86
C LEU A 364 -6.58 -13.49 6.22
N LEU A 365 -5.76 -12.60 6.80
CA LEU A 365 -4.39 -12.36 6.33
C LEU A 365 -3.48 -13.55 6.60
N HIS A 366 -3.55 -14.12 7.81
CA HIS A 366 -2.86 -15.38 8.10
C HIS A 366 -3.39 -16.53 7.25
N LEU A 367 -4.68 -16.53 6.92
CA LEU A 367 -5.25 -17.52 6.01
C LEU A 367 -4.62 -17.39 4.62
N VAL A 368 -4.60 -16.20 4.01
CA VAL A 368 -4.03 -16.00 2.67
C VAL A 368 -2.52 -16.29 2.64
N GLU A 369 -1.78 -15.88 3.67
CA GLU A 369 -0.37 -16.25 3.83
C GLU A 369 -0.18 -17.78 3.89
N ARG A 370 -0.91 -18.48 4.77
CA ARG A 370 -0.83 -19.95 4.85
C ARG A 370 -1.19 -20.63 3.54
N VAL A 371 -2.18 -20.12 2.83
CA VAL A 371 -2.57 -20.66 1.52
C VAL A 371 -1.45 -20.44 0.52
N ALA A 372 -0.91 -19.22 0.43
CA ALA A 372 0.15 -18.86 -0.51
C ALA A 372 1.44 -19.66 -0.25
N LEU A 373 1.88 -19.77 1.00
CA LEU A 373 3.04 -20.57 1.40
C LEU A 373 2.86 -22.06 1.08
N ARG A 374 1.65 -22.62 1.25
CA ARG A 374 1.35 -24.02 0.92
C ARG A 374 1.33 -24.28 -0.58
N LEU A 375 0.91 -23.29 -1.37
CA LEU A 375 0.83 -23.40 -2.82
C LEU A 375 2.14 -23.04 -3.52
N GLY A 376 3.01 -22.27 -2.87
CA GLY A 376 4.20 -21.71 -3.52
C GLY A 376 3.84 -20.79 -4.67
N ALA A 377 2.71 -20.09 -4.57
CA ALA A 377 2.22 -19.15 -5.59
C ALA A 377 1.51 -17.97 -4.93
N PRO A 378 1.47 -16.78 -5.58
CA PRO A 378 0.73 -15.63 -5.08
C PRO A 378 -0.77 -15.91 -4.94
N VAL A 379 -1.34 -15.54 -3.80
CA VAL A 379 -2.78 -15.68 -3.52
C VAL A 379 -3.37 -14.33 -3.17
N LEU A 380 -4.51 -14.05 -3.79
CA LEU A 380 -5.31 -12.86 -3.56
C LEU A 380 -6.38 -13.14 -2.51
N LEU A 381 -6.62 -12.18 -1.63
CA LEU A 381 -7.71 -12.10 -0.67
C LEU A 381 -8.53 -10.84 -0.99
N ALA A 382 -9.85 -10.94 -1.00
CA ALA A 382 -10.74 -9.79 -1.08
C ALA A 382 -11.93 -9.92 -0.13
N VAL A 383 -12.18 -8.87 0.65
CA VAL A 383 -13.35 -8.68 1.52
C VAL A 383 -13.93 -7.29 1.26
N PRO A 384 -14.71 -7.12 0.18
CA PRO A 384 -15.26 -5.81 -0.21
C PRO A 384 -16.07 -5.14 0.92
N ALA A 385 -16.73 -5.94 1.76
CA ALA A 385 -17.48 -5.50 2.93
C ALA A 385 -16.64 -4.70 3.93
N TRP A 386 -15.33 -4.96 3.99
CA TRP A 386 -14.36 -4.31 4.86
C TRP A 386 -13.48 -3.31 4.11
N GLY A 387 -13.56 -3.27 2.77
CA GLY A 387 -12.55 -2.62 1.93
C GLY A 387 -11.18 -3.29 2.03
N LEU A 388 -11.13 -4.56 2.48
CA LEU A 388 -9.89 -5.33 2.53
C LEU A 388 -9.69 -6.00 1.17
N PHE A 389 -8.52 -5.82 0.61
CA PHE A 389 -7.97 -6.67 -0.43
C PHE A 389 -6.53 -6.96 0.00
N HIS A 390 -5.90 -8.04 -0.44
CA HIS A 390 -4.50 -8.31 -0.13
C HIS A 390 -3.98 -9.37 -1.09
N GLN A 391 -2.76 -9.24 -1.58
CA GLN A 391 -2.10 -10.33 -2.28
C GLN A 391 -0.86 -10.72 -1.50
N HIS A 392 -0.74 -12.00 -1.17
CA HIS A 392 0.44 -12.54 -0.53
C HIS A 392 1.25 -13.32 -1.56
N ASP A 393 2.51 -12.95 -1.74
CA ASP A 393 3.50 -13.66 -2.56
C ASP A 393 4.50 -14.39 -1.64
N PRO A 394 4.58 -15.73 -1.70
CA PRO A 394 5.43 -16.53 -0.81
C PRO A 394 6.93 -16.37 -1.08
N GLU A 395 7.35 -15.89 -2.26
CA GLU A 395 8.78 -15.69 -2.56
C GLU A 395 9.29 -14.31 -2.12
N GLY A 396 8.40 -13.40 -1.73
CA GLY A 396 8.74 -12.07 -1.22
C GLY A 396 9.48 -11.16 -2.22
N PHE A 397 9.66 -11.58 -3.47
CA PHE A 397 10.43 -10.88 -4.49
C PHE A 397 9.75 -11.01 -5.86
N ARG A 398 9.51 -9.85 -6.48
CA ARG A 398 9.15 -9.60 -7.90
C ARG A 398 7.66 -9.59 -8.25
N ALA A 399 7.03 -8.47 -7.94
CA ALA A 399 6.34 -7.70 -8.98
C ALA A 399 6.33 -6.21 -8.58
N ALA A 400 7.01 -5.38 -9.38
CA ALA A 400 6.62 -3.98 -9.51
C ALA A 400 5.18 -3.99 -10.05
N GLY A 401 4.20 -3.85 -9.15
CA GLY A 401 2.80 -4.13 -9.48
C GLY A 401 2.04 -4.70 -8.29
N ASN A 402 1.34 -3.84 -7.56
CA ASN A 402 0.19 -4.13 -6.68
C ASN A 402 0.41 -5.00 -5.43
N GLY A 403 1.53 -5.70 -5.27
CA GLY A 403 1.79 -6.59 -4.12
C GLY A 403 1.61 -5.94 -2.73
N PRO A 404 1.94 -4.66 -2.54
CA PRO A 404 1.72 -4.01 -1.26
C PRO A 404 0.35 -3.30 -1.13
N ALA A 405 -0.40 -3.11 -2.23
CA ALA A 405 -1.45 -2.08 -2.45
C ALA A 405 -2.68 -2.06 -1.52
N PHE A 406 -2.70 -2.84 -0.44
CA PHE A 406 -3.77 -2.82 0.56
C PHE A 406 -3.27 -2.97 1.99
N GLY A 407 -1.96 -2.77 2.19
CA GLY A 407 -1.34 -2.53 3.48
C GLY A 407 -1.74 -3.50 4.56
N LEU A 408 -1.13 -4.68 4.56
CA LEU A 408 -0.70 -5.39 5.77
C LEU A 408 0.66 -6.02 5.45
N GLY A 409 1.70 -5.21 5.62
CA GLY A 409 3.08 -5.67 5.57
C GLY A 409 3.43 -6.37 6.88
N ALA A 410 3.94 -7.59 6.75
CA ALA A 410 4.82 -8.31 7.67
C ALA A 410 4.78 -7.93 9.17
N GLY A 411 4.22 -8.80 10.00
CA GLY A 411 4.41 -8.75 11.46
C GLY A 411 3.18 -9.13 12.27
N LEU A 412 2.59 -10.30 12.05
CA LEU A 412 1.46 -10.79 12.83
C LEU A 412 1.85 -11.64 14.06
N GLU A 413 3.13 -11.71 14.43
CA GLU A 413 3.59 -12.63 15.49
C GLU A 413 3.46 -12.11 16.95
N CYS A 414 2.84 -10.95 17.24
CA CYS A 414 2.95 -10.35 18.60
C CYS A 414 1.69 -9.75 19.27
N PHE A 415 0.47 -9.88 18.74
CA PHE A 415 -0.66 -9.06 19.25
C PHE A 415 -1.87 -9.80 19.84
N GLU A 416 -1.63 -10.93 20.49
CA GLU A 416 -2.45 -11.31 21.64
C GLU A 416 -1.56 -11.35 22.89
N PRO A 417 -1.93 -10.68 24.00
CA PRO A 417 -1.47 -11.20 25.28
C PRO A 417 -2.06 -12.61 25.42
N ALA A 418 -1.18 -13.60 25.51
CA ALA A 418 -1.52 -14.81 26.26
C ALA A 418 -1.93 -14.36 27.67
N GLU A 419 -3.00 -14.97 28.19
CA GLU A 419 -3.61 -14.67 29.50
C GLU A 419 -2.61 -14.41 30.63
#